data_AF-A0A956E7A7-F1
#
_entry.id   AF-A0A956E7A7-F1
#
_cell.length_a   1.000
_cell.length_b   1.000
_cell.length_c   1.000
_cell.angle_alpha   90.00
_cell.angle_beta   90.00
_cell.angle_gamma   90.00
#
_symmetry.space_group_name_H-M   'P 1'
#
loop_
_entity.id
_entity.type
_entity.pdbx_description
1 polymer ?
#
loop_
_entity_poly.entity_id
_entity_poly.type
_entity_poly.pdbx_seq_one_letter_code
_entity_poly.pdbx_strand_id
1 'polypeptide(L)'
;MPSPKDLLNSAREKLIRALGAEEGRKVLAEALRRSGLSGVDTPGDLLKVAEHLMRRGGLMEAVARSLKIQAILAGASEPPPPSQLDDRPSAPPGS
;
A
#
# COMPACT_ATOMS: atom_id res chain seq x y z
N MET A 1 -9.59 3.46 -17.07
CA MET A 1 -8.95 2.87 -15.87
C MET A 1 -10.03 2.77 -14.79
N PRO A 2 -10.16 1.64 -14.08
CA PRO A 2 -11.05 1.55 -12.91
C PRO A 2 -10.65 2.59 -11.85
N SER A 3 -11.62 3.10 -11.10
CA SER A 3 -11.31 4.06 -10.03
C SER A 3 -10.59 3.37 -8.86
N PRO A 4 -9.84 4.12 -8.03
CA PRO A 4 -9.23 3.55 -6.81
C PRO A 4 -10.25 2.83 -5.91
N LYS A 5 -11.50 3.30 -5.87
CA LYS A 5 -12.59 2.65 -5.13
C LYS A 5 -12.98 1.30 -5.73
N ASP A 6 -13.04 1.19 -7.05
CA ASP A 6 -13.35 -0.07 -7.74
C ASP A 6 -12.26 -1.12 -7.50
N LEU A 7 -11.01 -0.67 -7.50
CA LEU A 7 -9.85 -1.51 -7.21
C LEU A 7 -9.86 -2.02 -5.76
N LEU A 8 -10.21 -1.14 -4.81
CA LEU A 8 -10.37 -1.50 -3.41
C LEU A 8 -11.53 -2.50 -3.22
N ASN A 9 -12.67 -2.28 -3.88
CA ASN A 9 -13.82 -3.19 -3.83
C ASN A 9 -13.47 -4.57 -4.39
N SER A 10 -12.76 -4.61 -5.51
CA SER A 10 -12.27 -5.86 -6.11
C SER A 10 -11.33 -6.61 -5.16
N ALA A 11 -10.44 -5.90 -4.46
CA ALA A 11 -9.58 -6.50 -3.46
C ALA A 11 -10.36 -6.99 -2.23
N ARG A 12 -11.39 -6.24 -1.79
CA ARG A 12 -12.30 -6.66 -0.71
C ARG A 12 -12.96 -7.99 -1.05
N GLU A 13 -13.47 -8.15 -2.26
CA GLU A 13 -14.09 -9.41 -2.70
C GLU A 13 -13.09 -10.56 -2.72
N LYS A 14 -11.88 -10.34 -3.20
CA LYS A 14 -10.81 -11.34 -3.17
C LYS A 14 -10.45 -11.77 -1.75
N LEU A 15 -10.33 -10.81 -0.83
CA LEU A 15 -10.07 -11.07 0.59
C LEU A 15 -11.22 -11.84 1.25
N ILE A 16 -12.47 -11.47 0.96
CA ILE A 16 -13.66 -12.17 1.46
C ILE A 16 -13.70 -13.61 0.97
N ARG A 17 -13.41 -13.85 -0.31
CA ARG A 17 -13.36 -15.21 -0.87
C ARG A 17 -12.24 -16.05 -0.25
N ALA A 18 -11.11 -15.43 0.06
CA ALA A 18 -9.93 -16.08 0.62
C ALA A 18 -10.07 -16.41 2.12
N LEU A 19 -10.67 -15.51 2.90
CA LEU A 19 -10.61 -15.52 4.37
C LEU A 19 -11.99 -15.69 5.02
N GLY A 20 -13.05 -15.64 4.23
CA GLY A 20 -14.42 -15.49 4.71
C GLY A 20 -14.83 -14.02 4.88
N ALA A 21 -16.13 -13.79 4.91
CA ALA A 21 -16.72 -12.45 4.87
C ALA A 21 -16.36 -11.59 6.09
N GLU A 22 -16.25 -12.19 7.27
CA GLU A 22 -15.90 -11.46 8.49
C GLU A 22 -14.42 -11.07 8.49
N GLU A 23 -13.53 -12.03 8.31
CA GLU A 23 -12.09 -11.80 8.36
C GLU A 23 -11.61 -10.91 7.20
N GLY A 24 -12.13 -11.11 5.99
CA GLY A 24 -11.82 -10.25 4.85
C GLY A 24 -12.19 -8.78 5.08
N ARG A 25 -13.31 -8.51 5.76
CA ARG A 25 -13.72 -7.16 6.16
C ARG A 25 -12.80 -6.58 7.25
N LYS A 26 -12.46 -7.38 8.27
CA LYS A 26 -11.54 -6.97 9.35
C LYS A 26 -10.16 -6.60 8.83
N VAL A 27 -9.59 -7.44 7.97
CA VAL A 27 -8.27 -7.23 7.35
C VAL A 27 -8.23 -5.92 6.58
N LEU A 28 -9.25 -5.65 5.76
CA LEU A 28 -9.31 -4.43 4.96
C LEU A 28 -9.51 -3.18 5.83
N ALA A 29 -10.42 -3.24 6.81
CA ALA A 29 -10.65 -2.14 7.75
C ALA A 29 -9.39 -1.82 8.56
N GLU A 30 -8.63 -2.84 8.97
CA GLU A 30 -7.36 -2.64 9.67
C GLU A 30 -6.30 -2.01 8.76
N ALA A 31 -6.21 -2.43 7.49
CA ALA A 31 -5.29 -1.83 6.53
C ALA A 31 -5.58 -0.33 6.33
N LEU A 32 -6.85 0.03 6.12
CA LEU A 32 -7.29 1.43 6.03
C LEU A 32 -6.93 2.22 7.30
N ARG A 33 -7.24 1.68 8.48
CA ARG A 33 -6.94 2.33 9.76
C ARG A 33 -5.43 2.53 9.95
N ARG A 34 -4.60 1.53 9.62
CA ARG A 34 -3.13 1.63 9.73
C ARG A 34 -2.54 2.62 8.73
N SER A 35 -3.19 2.83 7.59
CA SER A 35 -2.84 3.88 6.62
C SER A 35 -3.28 5.29 7.04
N GLY A 36 -4.04 5.44 8.14
CA GLY A 36 -4.67 6.71 8.52
C GLY A 36 -5.80 7.13 7.58
N LEU A 37 -6.41 6.18 6.87
CA LEU A 37 -7.41 6.42 5.84
C LEU A 37 -8.81 6.01 6.32
N SER A 38 -9.80 6.85 6.01
CA SER A 38 -11.23 6.48 6.14
C SER A 38 -11.79 5.87 4.86
N GLY A 39 -11.05 5.98 3.75
CA GLY A 39 -11.42 5.52 2.42
C GLY A 39 -10.24 5.66 1.45
N VAL A 40 -10.46 5.26 0.21
CA VAL A 40 -9.46 5.35 -0.87
C VAL A 40 -10.05 6.21 -1.98
N ASP A 41 -9.49 7.39 -2.17
CA ASP A 41 -9.93 8.34 -3.20
C ASP A 41 -8.84 8.53 -4.27
N THR A 42 -7.58 8.33 -3.91
CA THR A 42 -6.43 8.48 -4.81
C THR A 42 -5.68 7.16 -5.06
N PRO A 43 -4.92 7.06 -6.16
CA PRO A 43 -3.98 5.96 -6.37
C PRO A 43 -2.97 5.81 -5.23
N GLY A 44 -2.51 6.93 -4.64
CA GLY A 44 -1.60 6.92 -3.50
C GLY A 44 -2.21 6.27 -2.24
N ASP A 45 -3.50 6.49 -2.00
CA ASP A 45 -4.22 5.84 -0.90
C ASP A 45 -4.29 4.32 -1.10
N LEU A 46 -4.55 3.91 -2.35
CA LEU A 46 -4.58 2.49 -2.72
C LEU A 46 -3.21 1.82 -2.51
N LEU A 47 -2.12 2.52 -2.83
CA LEU A 47 -0.76 2.06 -2.59
C LEU A 47 -0.49 1.86 -1.10
N LYS A 48 -0.84 2.82 -0.25
CA LYS A 48 -0.68 2.70 1.21
C LYS A 48 -1.42 1.48 1.76
N VAL A 49 -2.68 1.28 1.34
CA VAL A 49 -3.47 0.11 1.77
C VAL A 49 -2.78 -1.20 1.35
N ALA A 50 -2.28 -1.27 0.11
CA ALA A 50 -1.55 -2.42 -0.40
C ALA A 50 -0.31 -2.73 0.46
N GLU A 51 0.50 -1.73 0.78
CA GLU A 51 1.71 -1.90 1.60
C GLU A 51 1.41 -2.48 2.99
N HIS A 52 0.31 -2.08 3.63
CA HIS A 52 -0.08 -2.68 4.91
C HIS A 52 -0.59 -4.11 4.78
N LEU A 53 -1.30 -4.43 3.69
CA LEU A 53 -1.75 -5.80 3.42
C LEU A 53 -0.57 -6.74 3.14
N MET A 54 0.48 -6.26 2.47
CA MET A 54 1.69 -7.05 2.18
C MET A 54 2.36 -7.57 3.45
N ARG A 55 2.31 -6.81 4.56
CA ARG A 55 2.94 -7.21 5.85
C ARG A 55 2.32 -8.46 6.48
N ARG A 56 1.18 -8.93 5.99
CA ARG A 56 0.53 -10.17 6.47
C ARG A 56 1.06 -11.44 5.80
N GLY A 57 1.77 -11.33 4.68
CA GLY A 57 2.30 -12.48 3.94
C GLY A 57 1.23 -13.34 3.26
N GLY A 58 1.67 -14.44 2.66
CA GLY A 58 0.79 -15.47 2.08
C GLY A 58 -0.15 -14.95 1.00
N LEU A 59 -1.42 -15.39 1.04
CA LEU A 59 -2.43 -15.01 0.04
C LEU A 59 -2.77 -13.51 0.08
N MET A 60 -2.73 -12.89 1.27
CA MET A 60 -2.96 -11.44 1.42
C MET A 60 -1.88 -10.65 0.69
N GLU A 61 -0.62 -11.11 0.75
CA GLU A 61 0.47 -10.47 0.02
C GLU A 61 0.26 -10.54 -1.50
N ALA A 62 -0.26 -11.66 -2.03
CA ALA A 62 -0.57 -11.77 -3.45
C ALA A 62 -1.66 -10.78 -3.89
N VAL A 63 -2.74 -10.65 -3.10
CA VAL A 63 -3.79 -9.65 -3.34
C VAL A 63 -3.22 -8.24 -3.25
N ALA A 64 -2.35 -7.99 -2.29
CA ALA A 64 -1.72 -6.70 -2.06
C ALA A 64 -0.74 -6.31 -3.18
N ARG A 65 0.07 -7.24 -3.70
CA ARG A 65 0.94 -6.96 -4.85
C ARG A 65 0.13 -6.56 -6.08
N SER A 66 -1.00 -7.24 -6.33
CA SER A 66 -1.91 -6.88 -7.42
C SER A 66 -2.50 -5.47 -7.23
N LEU A 67 -2.85 -5.09 -6.00
CA LEU A 67 -3.28 -3.72 -5.67
C LEU A 67 -2.16 -2.69 -5.90
N LYS A 68 -0.95 -2.97 -5.41
CA LYS A 68 0.23 -2.11 -5.57
C LYS A 68 0.51 -1.82 -7.05
N ILE A 69 0.52 -2.85 -7.89
CA ILE A 69 0.73 -2.69 -9.35
C ILE A 69 -0.35 -1.79 -9.94
N GLN A 70 -1.63 -2.00 -9.60
CA GLN A 70 -2.72 -1.18 -10.13
C GLN A 70 -2.66 0.27 -9.63
N ALA A 71 -2.24 0.49 -8.39
CA ALA A 71 -2.01 1.83 -7.85
C ALA A 71 -0.91 2.56 -8.64
N ILE A 72 0.22 1.89 -8.90
CA ILE A 72 1.35 2.45 -9.67
C ILE A 72 0.92 2.75 -11.11
N LEU A 73 0.22 1.82 -11.78
CA LEU A 73 -0.31 2.03 -13.12
C LEU A 73 -1.34 3.17 -13.20
N ALA A 74 -2.02 3.47 -12.09
CA ALA A 74 -2.93 4.60 -11.96
C ALA A 74 -2.25 5.92 -11.56
N GLY A 75 -0.92 5.93 -11.41
CA GLY A 75 -0.12 7.14 -11.14
C GLY A 75 0.29 7.33 -9.68
N ALA A 76 0.18 6.29 -8.83
CA ALA A 76 0.79 6.34 -7.51
C ALA A 76 2.32 6.33 -7.63
N SER A 77 2.99 7.27 -6.96
CA SER A 77 4.44 7.23 -6.81
C SER A 77 4.78 6.51 -5.51
N GLU A 78 5.75 5.59 -5.58
CA GLU A 78 6.36 5.02 -4.40
C GLU A 78 7.05 6.18 -3.65
N PRO A 79 6.79 6.38 -2.35
CA PRO A 79 7.52 7.38 -1.60
C PRO A 79 9.02 7.05 -1.73
N PRO A 80 9.87 8.05 -2.00
CA PRO A 80 11.30 7.79 -2.05
C PRO A 80 11.72 7.12 -0.74
N PRO A 81 12.59 6.08 -0.78
CA PRO A 81 13.13 5.51 0.44
C PRO A 81 13.70 6.64 1.29
N PRO A 82 13.58 6.57 2.64
CA PRO A 82 14.10 7.60 3.53
C PRO A 82 15.55 7.83 3.11
N SER A 83 15.78 8.97 2.49
CA SER A 83 17.07 9.28 1.89
C SER A 83 18.07 9.23 3.02
N GLN A 84 19.17 8.50 2.84
CA GLN A 84 20.38 8.65 3.65
C GLN A 84 20.89 10.08 3.47
N LEU A 85 20.20 11.03 4.10
CA LEU A 85 20.75 12.33 4.43
C LEU A 85 21.78 12.08 5.53
N ASP A 86 22.95 12.68 5.36
CA ASP A 86 24.01 12.82 6.37
C ASP A 86 25.04 11.70 6.51
N ASP A 87 25.65 11.26 5.40
CA ASP A 87 27.03 10.72 5.47
C ASP A 87 27.86 11.18 4.27
N ARG A 88 28.07 12.50 4.18
CA ARG A 88 29.22 13.04 3.44
C ARG A 88 30.26 13.45 4.49
N PRO A 89 31.43 12.80 4.58
CA PRO A 89 32.51 13.33 5.38
C PRO A 89 32.88 14.71 4.81
N SER A 90 32.73 15.75 5.63
CA SER A 90 33.24 17.08 5.31
C SER A 90 34.74 16.95 5.07
N ALA A 91 35.18 17.32 3.86
CA ALA A 91 36.60 17.36 3.53
C ALA A 91 37.34 18.26 4.55
N PRO A 92 38.53 17.88 5.03
CA PRO A 92 39.28 18.75 5.93
C PRO A 92 39.75 20.00 5.15
N PRO A 93 39.74 21.19 5.79
CA PRO A 93 40.32 22.37 5.19
C PRO A 93 41.83 22.16 5.03
N GLY A 94 42.33 22.46 3.83
CA GLY A 94 43.73 22.35 3.49
C GLY A 94 44.64 23.14 4.42
N SER A 95 45.85 22.63 4.61
CA SER A 95 47.01 23.35 5.14
C SER A 95 48.22 22.95 4.32
#